data_AF-A0A5F0KET2-F1
#
_entry.id   AF-A0A5F0KET2-F1
#
_cell.length_a   1.000
_cell.length_b   1.000
_cell.length_c   1.000
_cell.angle_alpha   90.00
_cell.angle_beta   90.00
_cell.angle_gamma   90.00
#
_symmetry.space_group_name_H-M   'P 1'
#
loop_
_entity.id
_entity.type
_entity.pdbx_description
1 polymer ?
#
loop_
_entity_poly.entity_id
_entity_poly.type
_entity_poly.pdbx_seq_one_letter_code
_entity_poly.pdbx_strand_id
1 'polypeptide(L)'
;MKEHFTTQVTVNGKGTTRQQAFAAALSQVQPGLLKENPRVMLRIEPLEVEVLEAEESVRVEKFLFFFLPRQRREFRVRLAITVKVTSLDVDKVNFTLI
;
A
#
# COMPACT_ATOMS: atom_id res chain seq x y z
N MET A 1 -24.83 -2.00 12.37
CA MET A 1 -24.67 -0.52 12.25
C MET A 1 -23.39 -0.25 11.46
N LYS A 2 -23.39 0.73 10.54
CA LYS A 2 -22.20 1.11 9.78
C LYS A 2 -21.35 2.02 10.68
N GLU A 3 -20.08 1.69 10.85
CA GLU A 3 -19.14 2.52 11.62
C GLU A 3 -18.13 3.16 10.67
N HIS A 4 -17.83 4.44 10.92
CA HIS A 4 -16.83 5.20 10.19
C HIS A 4 -15.69 5.53 11.15
N PHE A 5 -14.46 5.19 10.77
CA PHE A 5 -13.28 5.63 11.51
C PHE A 5 -12.20 6.12 10.54
N THR A 6 -11.41 7.07 11.01
CA THR A 6 -10.25 7.58 10.28
C THR A 6 -9.00 6.98 10.91
N THR A 7 -8.13 6.40 10.10
CA THR A 7 -6.85 5.87 10.56
C THR A 7 -5.74 6.26 9.59
N GLN A 8 -4.51 6.34 10.10
CA GLN A 8 -3.32 6.62 9.31
C GLN A 8 -2.52 5.33 9.15
N VAL A 9 -2.19 4.98 7.91
CA VAL A 9 -1.40 3.77 7.60
C VAL A 9 -0.13 4.19 6.89
N THR A 10 1.00 3.70 7.40
CA THR A 10 2.28 3.84 6.72
C THR A 10 2.52 2.62 5.83
N VAL A 11 2.70 2.86 4.53
CA VAL A 11 2.93 1.81 3.53
C VAL A 11 4.23 2.03 2.78
N ASN A 12 4.86 0.93 2.39
CA ASN A 12 6.10 0.94 1.61
C ASN A 12 5.84 0.29 0.24
N GLY A 13 6.41 0.86 -0.81
CA GLY A 13 6.33 0.33 -2.16
C GLY A 13 7.66 0.37 -2.88
N LYS A 14 7.88 -0.60 -3.77
CA LYS A 14 9.07 -0.69 -4.62
C LYS A 14 8.69 -1.01 -6.07
N GLY A 15 9.45 -0.48 -7.02
CA GLY A 15 9.20 -0.70 -8.44
C GLY A 15 10.39 -0.32 -9.31
N THR A 16 10.38 -0.76 -10.56
CA THR A 16 11.37 -0.35 -11.57
C THR A 16 11.04 0.99 -12.20
N THR A 17 9.81 1.46 -12.01
CA THR A 17 9.33 2.81 -12.35
C THR A 17 8.71 3.47 -11.13
N ARG A 18 8.62 4.81 -11.13
CA ARG A 18 7.96 5.57 -10.07
C ARG A 18 6.52 5.11 -9.89
N GLN A 19 5.77 5.02 -10.98
CA GLN A 19 4.36 4.62 -10.97
C GLN A 19 4.18 3.22 -10.37
N GLN A 20 5.09 2.29 -10.68
CA GLN A 20 5.04 0.95 -10.10
C GLN A 20 5.31 0.97 -8.60
N ALA A 21 6.28 1.77 -8.12
CA ALA A 21 6.55 1.89 -6.70
C ALA A 21 5.36 2.48 -5.93
N PHE A 22 4.71 3.51 -6.47
CA PHE A 22 3.49 4.10 -5.88
C PHE A 22 2.32 3.12 -5.87
N ALA A 23 2.05 2.42 -6.99
CA ALA A 23 0.99 1.41 -7.06
C ALA A 23 1.25 0.26 -6.08
N ALA A 24 2.51 -0.17 -5.94
CA ALA A 24 2.91 -1.18 -4.97
C ALA A 24 2.73 -0.73 -3.52
N ALA A 25 2.92 0.56 -3.21
CA ALA A 25 2.65 1.09 -1.88
C ALA A 25 1.15 1.14 -1.57
N LEU A 26 0.33 1.65 -2.50
CA LEU A 26 -1.12 1.76 -2.34
C LEU A 26 -1.80 0.40 -2.16
N SER A 27 -1.31 -0.65 -2.83
CA SER A 27 -1.86 -2.00 -2.66
C SER A 27 -1.64 -2.58 -1.25
N GLN A 28 -0.68 -2.05 -0.48
CA GLN A 28 -0.43 -2.47 0.90
C GLN A 28 -1.39 -1.83 1.91
N VAL A 29 -2.19 -0.82 1.52
CA VAL A 29 -3.13 -0.14 2.43
C VAL A 29 -4.18 -1.12 2.94
N GLN A 30 -4.79 -1.90 2.06
CA GLN A 30 -5.85 -2.83 2.44
C GLN A 30 -5.34 -3.94 3.39
N PRO A 31 -4.23 -4.66 3.10
CA PRO A 31 -3.64 -5.59 4.06
C PRO A 31 -3.22 -4.93 5.38
N GLY A 32 -2.70 -3.70 5.35
CA GLY A 32 -2.31 -2.96 6.56
C GLY A 32 -3.50 -2.71 7.48
N LEU A 33 -4.63 -2.29 6.93
CA LEU A 33 -5.86 -2.07 7.68
C LEU A 33 -6.44 -3.37 8.25
N LEU A 34 -6.46 -4.45 7.46
CA LEU A 34 -7.02 -5.74 7.88
C LEU A 34 -6.26 -6.37 9.06
N LYS A 35 -4.94 -6.13 9.16
CA LYS A 35 -4.15 -6.58 10.31
C LYS A 35 -4.56 -5.93 11.62
N GLU A 36 -4.99 -4.67 11.57
CA GLU A 36 -5.37 -3.92 12.76
C GLU A 36 -6.82 -4.18 13.19
N ASN A 37 -7.70 -4.58 12.25
CA ASN A 37 -9.11 -4.78 12.54
C ASN A 37 -9.72 -5.95 11.72
N PRO A 38 -10.20 -7.04 12.36
CA PRO A 38 -10.84 -8.18 11.68
C PRO A 38 -12.28 -7.88 11.18
N ARG A 39 -12.65 -6.60 11.03
CA ARG A 39 -13.99 -6.18 10.62
C ARG A 39 -14.13 -6.21 9.10
N VAL A 40 -15.35 -6.42 8.59
CA VAL A 40 -15.61 -6.36 7.15
C VAL A 40 -15.57 -4.91 6.68
N MET A 41 -14.56 -4.58 5.87
CA MET A 41 -14.38 -3.24 5.31
C MET A 41 -15.23 -3.08 4.05
N LEU A 42 -16.17 -2.13 4.07
CA LEU A 42 -17.08 -1.86 2.96
C LEU A 42 -16.51 -0.83 1.98
N ARG A 43 -15.78 0.16 2.50
CA ARG A 43 -15.20 1.25 1.70
C ARG A 43 -13.96 1.80 2.40
N ILE A 44 -12.88 1.94 1.63
CA ILE A 44 -11.65 2.62 2.04
C ILE A 44 -11.52 3.82 1.12
N GLU A 45 -11.46 5.02 1.70
CA GLU A 45 -11.32 6.27 0.97
C GLU A 45 -10.05 6.97 1.45
N PRO A 46 -9.07 7.22 0.56
CA PRO A 46 -7.90 8.01 0.90
C PRO A 46 -8.33 9.48 1.02
N LEU A 47 -8.09 10.07 2.19
CA LEU A 47 -8.31 11.51 2.42
C LEU A 47 -7.06 12.30 2.08
N GLU A 48 -5.90 11.78 2.49
CA GLU A 48 -4.62 12.45 2.33
C GLU A 48 -3.51 11.43 2.11
N VAL A 49 -2.56 11.78 1.24
CA VAL A 49 -1.38 10.96 0.93
C VAL A 49 -0.15 11.85 1.08
N GLU A 50 0.70 11.51 2.04
CA GLU A 50 1.95 12.20 2.31
C GLU A 50 3.12 11.28 1.93
N VAL A 51 4.12 11.84 1.23
CA VAL A 51 5.34 11.12 0.87
C VAL A 51 6.36 11.35 1.96
N LEU A 52 6.62 10.33 2.79
CA LEU A 52 7.64 10.41 3.83
C LEU A 52 9.04 10.27 3.25
N GLU A 53 9.24 9.29 2.36
CA GLU A 53 10.52 9.03 1.72
C GLU A 53 10.33 8.59 0.26
N ALA A 54 11.22 9.06 -0.61
CA ALA A 54 11.29 8.66 -2.01
C ALA A 54 12.75 8.51 -2.44
N GLU A 55 13.17 7.28 -2.70
CA GLU A 55 14.54 6.94 -3.08
C GLU A 55 14.60 6.39 -4.51
N GLU A 56 15.61 6.83 -5.27
CA GLU A 56 15.97 6.24 -6.55
C GLU A 56 17.36 5.61 -6.44
N SER A 57 17.44 4.31 -6.66
CA SER A 57 18.69 3.56 -6.73
C SER A 57 18.98 3.20 -8.18
N VAL A 58 20.14 3.63 -8.68
CA VAL A 58 20.61 3.32 -10.03
C VAL A 58 21.81 2.40 -9.93
N ARG A 59 21.64 1.16 -10.39
CA ARG A 59 22.72 0.16 -10.44
C ARG A 59 23.12 -0.08 -11.88
N VAL A 60 24.41 0.08 -12.16
CA VAL A 60 24.99 -0.29 -13.45
C VAL A 60 25.47 -1.73 -13.35
N GLU A 61 24.78 -2.64 -14.04
CA GLU A 61 25.20 -4.02 -14.15
C GLU A 61 26.15 -4.13 -15.34
N LYS A 62 27.41 -4.50 -15.07
CA LYS A 62 28.39 -4.82 -16.11
C LYS A 62 28.24 -6.29 -16.44
N PHE A 63 27.59 -6.60 -17.55
CA PHE A 63 27.50 -7.97 -18.04
C PHE A 63 28.83 -8.39 -18.67
N LEU A 64 29.32 -9.59 -18.29
CA LEU A 64 30.52 -10.28 -18.77
C LEU A 64 31.57 -9.40 -19.49
N PHE A 65 32.25 -8.56 -18.71
CA PHE A 65 33.45 -7.77 -19.02
C PHE A 65 33.45 -6.76 -20.19
N PHE A 66 32.57 -6.81 -21.19
CA PHE A 66 32.62 -5.85 -22.32
C PHE A 66 31.28 -5.49 -23.00
N PHE A 67 30.17 -6.15 -22.68
CA PHE A 67 28.99 -6.08 -23.55
C PHE A 67 27.77 -5.48 -22.82
N LEU A 68 27.43 -4.23 -23.18
CA LEU A 68 26.16 -3.54 -22.90
C LEU A 68 25.90 -3.25 -21.40
N PRO A 69 26.45 -2.15 -20.84
CA PRO A 69 26.10 -1.73 -19.48
C PRO A 69 24.60 -1.43 -19.40
N ARG A 70 23.85 -2.26 -18.65
CA ARG A 70 22.43 -2.05 -18.40
C ARG A 70 22.29 -1.24 -17.11
N GLN A 71 21.63 -0.08 -17.23
CA GLN A 71 21.21 0.69 -16.06
C GLN A 71 19.91 0.10 -15.53
N ARG A 72 19.94 -0.46 -14.32
CA ARG A 72 18.76 -0.89 -13.60
C ARG A 72 18.41 0.18 -12.57
N ARG A 73 17.19 0.71 -12.68
CA ARG A 73 16.65 1.67 -11.72
C ARG A 73 15.68 0.94 -10.79
N GLU A 74 15.74 1.29 -9.53
CA GLU A 74 14.81 0.84 -8.50
C GLU A 74 14.33 2.07 -7.76
N PHE A 75 13.01 2.20 -7.65
CA PHE A 75 12.34 3.25 -6.91
C PHE A 75 11.75 2.65 -5.64
N ARG A 76 11.98 3.31 -4.52
CA ARG A 76 11.37 2.98 -3.23
C ARG A 76 10.63 4.18 -2.70
N VAL A 77 9.42 3.96 -2.22
CA VAL A 77 8.59 5.02 -1.65
C VAL A 77 8.02 4.56 -0.32
N ARG A 78 8.00 5.47 0.65
CA ARG A 78 7.27 5.33 1.91
C ARG A 78 6.21 6.41 1.96
N LEU A 79 4.96 5.99 2.10
CA LEU A 79 3.79 6.87 2.09
C LEU A 79 3.07 6.75 3.44
N ALA A 80 2.69 7.88 4.01
CA ALA A 80 1.70 7.96 5.06
C ALA A 80 0.35 8.30 4.43
N ILE A 81 -0.65 7.44 4.64
CA ILE A 81 -1.96 7.59 4.01
C ILE A 81 -3.01 7.65 5.10
N THR A 82 -3.72 8.77 5.16
CA THR A 82 -4.89 8.93 6.01
C THR A 82 -6.10 8.41 5.26
N VAL A 83 -6.72 7.35 5.78
CA VAL A 83 -7.87 6.71 5.17
C VAL A 83 -9.09 6.79 6.07
N LYS A 84 -10.24 7.04 5.44
CA LYS A 84 -11.55 6.85 6.06
C LYS A 84 -12.04 5.46 5.71
N VAL A 85 -12.23 4.63 6.74
CA VAL A 85 -12.74 3.27 6.60
C VAL A 85 -14.19 3.25 7.05
N THR A 86 -15.03 2.64 6.23
CA THR A 86 -16.40 2.26 6.60
C THR A 86 -16.41 0.76 6.84
N SER A 87 -16.66 0.33 8.07
CA SER A 87 -16.72 -1.09 8.42
C SER A 87 -18.13 -1.53 8.81
N LEU A 88 -18.43 -2.78 8.51
CA LEU A 88 -19.56 -3.51 9.07
C LEU A 88 -19.03 -4.47 10.15
N ASP A 89 -19.67 -4.39 11.31
CA ASP A 89 -19.43 -5.31 12.41
C ASP A 89 -20.16 -6.63 12.13
N VAL A 90 -19.39 -7.70 11.92
CA VAL A 90 -19.89 -9.04 11.57
C VAL A 90 -20.47 -9.74 12.80
N ASP A 91 -20.01 -9.40 14.00
CA ASP A 91 -20.49 -10.00 15.25
C ASP A 91 -21.96 -9.61 15.54
N LYS A 92 -22.45 -8.55 14.89
CA LYS A 92 -23.85 -8.10 14.94
C LYS A 92 -24.71 -8.69 13.82
N VAL A 93 -24.17 -9.59 12.99
CA VAL A 93 -24.91 -10.26 11.93
C VAL A 93 -25.38 -11.61 12.45
N ASN A 94 -26.69 -11.77 12.65
CA ASN A 94 -27.27 -13.03 13.03
C ASN A 94 -27.31 -13.97 11.82
N PHE A 95 -26.42 -14.97 11.81
CA PHE A 95 -26.46 -16.05 10.83
C PHE A 95 -27.54 -17.06 11.25
N THR A 96 -28.42 -17.41 10.32
CA THR A 96 -29.41 -18.48 10.52
C THR A 96 -28.93 -19.75 9.83
N LEU A 97 -28.98 -20.89 10.52
CA LEU A 97 -28.75 -22.20 9.92
C LEU A 97 -29.89 -22.54 8.96
N ILE A 98 -29.54 -23.10 7.80
CA ILE A 98 -30.47 -23.64 6.79
C ILE A 98 -30.41 -25.16 6.86
#